data_AF-A0A926HUT5-F1
#
_entry.id   AF-A0A926HUT5-F1
#
_cell.length_a   1.000
_cell.length_b   1.000
_cell.length_c   1.000
_cell.angle_alpha   90.00
_cell.angle_beta   90.00
_cell.angle_gamma   90.00
#
_symmetry.space_group_name_H-M   'P 1'
#
loop_
_entity.id
_entity.type
_entity.pdbx_description
1 polymer ?
#
loop_
_entity_poly.entity_id
_entity_poly.type
_entity_poly.pdbx_seq_one_letter_code
_entity_poly.pdbx_strand_id
1 'polypeptide(L)'
;MDCDIFIRYLSMPACVYGVTVPNEDGTFDVYINCDVCQAKQRATLRHELCHIRRNHFYDSEPVVVNELSACTDSAQELLPDVY
;
A
#
# COMPACT_ATOMS: atom_id res chain seq x y z
N MET A 1 -10.32 13.64 -9.77
CA MET A 1 -10.85 12.29 -10.05
C MET A 1 -10.97 11.64 -8.69
N ASP A 2 -12.20 11.48 -8.24
CA ASP A 2 -12.49 10.79 -6.99
C ASP A 2 -12.52 9.29 -7.34
N CYS A 3 -11.45 8.57 -7.02
CA CYS A 3 -11.46 7.12 -7.15
C CYS A 3 -12.00 6.54 -5.84
N ASP A 4 -13.07 5.76 -5.91
CA ASP A 4 -13.62 5.09 -4.74
C ASP A 4 -12.72 3.93 -4.30
N ILE A 5 -12.42 3.87 -3.01
CA ILE A 5 -11.57 2.86 -2.41
C ILE A 5 -12.36 2.09 -1.36
N PHE A 6 -12.44 0.76 -1.54
CA PHE A 6 -13.12 -0.15 -0.63
C PHE A 6 -12.10 -0.94 0.18
N ILE A 7 -12.10 -0.78 1.51
CA ILE A 7 -11.15 -1.45 2.40
C ILE A 7 -11.84 -2.61 3.11
N ARG A 8 -11.27 -3.81 3.04
CA ARG A 8 -11.81 -5.04 3.65
C ARG A 8 -10.74 -5.74 4.48
N TYR A 9 -11.12 -6.15 5.68
CA TYR A 9 -10.26 -6.93 6.57
C TYR A 9 -10.70 -8.39 6.51
N LEU A 10 -9.80 -9.29 6.13
CA LEU A 10 -10.08 -10.73 6.03
C LEU A 10 -8.85 -11.55 6.38
N SER A 11 -9.07 -12.81 6.77
CA SER A 11 -7.98 -13.75 7.07
C SER A 11 -7.29 -14.18 5.79
N MET A 12 -5.98 -13.99 5.74
CA MET A 12 -5.12 -14.31 4.60
C MET A 12 -3.94 -15.17 5.05
N PRO A 13 -3.30 -15.93 4.15
CA PRO A 13 -2.08 -16.66 4.46
C PRO A 13 -1.07 -15.77 5.18
N ALA A 14 -0.37 -16.31 6.19
CA ALA A 14 0.47 -15.52 7.10
C ALA A 14 1.58 -14.69 6.44
N CYS A 15 1.96 -15.03 5.20
CA CYS A 15 2.94 -14.29 4.40
C CYS A 15 2.35 -13.10 3.62
N VAL A 16 1.03 -12.92 3.60
CA VAL A 16 0.35 -11.82 2.91
C VAL A 16 -0.24 -10.88 3.94
N TYR A 17 0.21 -9.63 3.93
CA TYR A 17 -0.28 -8.60 4.86
C TYR A 17 -1.39 -7.74 4.27
N GLY A 18 -1.39 -7.54 2.97
CA GLY A 18 -2.43 -6.84 2.23
C GLY A 18 -2.22 -6.92 0.73
N VAL A 19 -3.24 -6.52 -0.02
CA VAL A 19 -3.21 -6.48 -1.48
C VAL A 19 -4.20 -5.44 -1.99
N THR A 20 -3.79 -4.72 -3.03
CA THR A 20 -4.67 -3.82 -3.78
C THR A 20 -5.05 -4.44 -5.12
N VAL A 21 -6.34 -4.40 -5.43
CA VAL A 21 -6.91 -4.90 -6.70
C VAL A 21 -7.62 -3.73 -7.40
N PRO A 22 -7.17 -3.32 -8.59
CA PRO A 22 -7.89 -2.34 -9.40
C PRO A 22 -9.09 -2.98 -10.09
N ASN A 23 -10.23 -2.29 -10.08
CA ASN A 23 -11.44 -2.71 -10.78
C ASN A 23 -11.56 -2.02 -12.15
N GLU A 24 -12.31 -2.64 -13.08
CA GLU A 24 -12.51 -2.12 -14.44
C GLU A 24 -13.28 -0.78 -14.48
N ASP A 25 -14.03 -0.47 -13.41
CA ASP A 25 -14.81 0.75 -13.26
C ASP A 25 -14.00 1.94 -12.70
N GLY A 26 -12.70 1.76 -12.44
CA GLY A 26 -11.82 2.77 -11.87
C GLY A 26 -11.86 2.86 -10.35
N THR A 27 -12.54 1.93 -9.67
CA THR A 27 -12.48 1.78 -8.21
C THR A 27 -11.35 0.84 -7.78
N PHE A 28 -11.02 0.82 -6.49
CA PHE A 28 -9.99 -0.03 -5.93
C PHE A 28 -10.50 -0.82 -4.72
N ASP A 29 -10.27 -2.12 -4.70
CA ASP A 29 -10.43 -2.94 -3.49
C ASP A 29 -9.07 -3.12 -2.81
N VAL A 30 -9.02 -2.81 -1.51
CA VAL A 30 -7.85 -3.01 -0.66
C VAL A 30 -8.19 -4.04 0.41
N TYR A 31 -7.43 -5.12 0.44
CA TYR A 31 -7.59 -6.20 1.40
C TYR A 31 -6.46 -6.16 2.41
N ILE A 32 -6.77 -6.24 3.71
CA ILE A 32 -5.80 -6.23 4.80
C ILE A 32 -5.97 -7.47 5.66
N ASN A 33 -4.86 -8.13 6.01
CA ASN A 33 -4.88 -9.35 6.79
C ASN A 33 -5.34 -9.02 8.22
N CYS A 34 -6.47 -9.57 8.67
CA CYS A 34 -6.95 -9.34 10.04
C CYS A 34 -6.14 -10.07 11.11
N ASP A 35 -5.32 -11.06 10.71
CA ASP A 35 -4.60 -11.94 11.64
C ASP A 35 -3.29 -11.33 12.14
N VAL A 36 -2.84 -10.21 11.55
CA VAL A 36 -1.67 -9.45 12.04
C VAL A 36 -2.07 -8.37 13.03
N CYS A 37 -1.12 -7.90 13.86
CA CYS A 37 -1.41 -6.86 14.84
C CYS A 37 -1.86 -5.55 14.18
N GLN A 38 -2.68 -4.77 14.89
CA GLN A 38 -3.28 -3.53 14.38
C GLN A 38 -2.24 -2.53 13.84
N ALA A 39 -1.05 -2.47 14.43
CA ALA A 39 0.03 -1.61 13.94
C ALA A 39 0.50 -2.02 12.54
N LYS A 40 0.64 -3.33 12.27
CA LYS A 40 0.98 -3.86 10.94
C LYS A 40 -0.15 -3.63 9.95
N GLN A 41 -1.41 -3.86 10.35
CA GLN A 41 -2.58 -3.58 9.50
C GLN A 41 -2.60 -2.13 9.01
N ARG A 42 -2.37 -1.17 9.93
CA ARG A 42 -2.31 0.26 9.61
C ARG A 42 -1.13 0.60 8.69
N ALA A 43 0.03 -0.01 8.93
CA ALA A 43 1.21 0.20 8.10
C ALA A 43 0.99 -0.31 6.67
N THR A 44 0.43 -1.52 6.53
CA THR A 44 0.07 -2.11 5.25
C THR A 44 -1.00 -1.29 4.53
N LEU A 45 -2.06 -0.87 5.22
CA LEU A 45 -3.08 -0.03 4.60
C LEU A 45 -2.50 1.27 4.03
N ARG A 46 -1.60 1.92 4.78
CA ARG A 46 -0.89 3.11 4.29
C ARG A 46 -0.04 2.81 3.07
N HIS A 47 0.60 1.64 3.02
CA HIS A 47 1.39 1.18 1.88
C HIS A 47 0.51 0.99 0.63
N GLU A 48 -0.60 0.26 0.75
CA GLU A 48 -1.55 0.02 -0.33
C GLU A 48 -2.19 1.33 -0.86
N LEU A 49 -2.61 2.24 0.03
CA LEU A 49 -3.14 3.55 -0.37
C LEU A 49 -2.09 4.43 -1.08
N CYS A 50 -0.81 4.23 -0.75
CA CYS A 50 0.28 4.93 -1.40
C CYS A 50 0.44 4.48 -2.85
N HIS A 51 0.30 3.18 -3.11
CA HIS A 51 0.31 2.61 -4.47
C HIS A 51 -0.82 3.18 -5.33
N ILE A 52 -2.03 3.28 -4.78
CA ILE A 52 -3.18 3.88 -5.48
C ILE A 52 -2.90 5.34 -5.85
N ARG A 53 -2.37 6.13 -4.91
CA ARG A 53 -2.09 7.56 -5.13
C ARG A 53 -0.97 7.83 -6.13
N ARG A 54 0.02 6.93 -6.22
CA ARG A 54 1.21 7.11 -7.06
C ARG A 54 1.12 6.42 -8.42
N ASN A 55 -0.01 5.79 -8.74
CA ASN A 55 -0.29 5.19 -10.05
C ASN A 55 0.74 4.09 -10.46
N HIS A 56 1.35 3.40 -9.49
CA HIS A 56 2.34 2.32 -9.70
C HIS A 56 1.70 0.94 -9.96
N PHE A 57 0.53 0.87 -10.60
CA PHE A 57 -0.06 -0.43 -10.96
C PHE A 57 0.66 -1.15 -12.10
N TYR A 58 1.59 -0.49 -12.81
CA TYR A 58 2.22 -1.00 -14.02
C TYR A 58 3.60 -1.65 -13.82
N ASP A 59 4.21 -1.58 -12.63
CA ASP A 59 5.48 -2.26 -12.41
C ASP A 59 5.20 -3.63 -11.80
N SER A 60 5.17 -4.63 -12.68
CA SER A 60 5.29 -6.05 -12.34
C SER A 60 6.69 -6.38 -11.80
N GLU A 61 7.19 -5.57 -10.88
CA GLU A 61 8.45 -5.82 -10.18
C GLU A 61 8.19 -6.76 -9.01
N PRO A 62 9.09 -7.72 -8.74
CA PRO A 62 8.90 -8.73 -7.71
C PRO A 62 8.68 -8.08 -6.34
N VAL A 63 7.79 -8.69 -5.52
CA VAL A 63 7.30 -8.26 -4.20
C VAL A 63 8.38 -7.61 -3.30
N VAL A 64 9.63 -8.08 -3.39
CA VAL A 64 10.77 -7.58 -2.61
C VAL A 64 11.15 -6.13 -2.96
N VAL A 65 11.03 -5.72 -4.23
CA VAL A 65 11.39 -4.38 -4.70
C VAL A 65 10.28 -3.38 -4.38
N ASN A 66 9.01 -3.81 -4.41
CA ASN A 66 7.85 -2.98 -4.12
C ASN A 66 7.78 -2.54 -2.65
N GLU A 67 8.28 -3.35 -1.71
CA GLU A 67 8.36 -2.98 -0.29
C GLU A 67 9.50 -1.99 0.02
N LEU A 68 10.58 -2.00 -0.76
CA LEU A 68 11.75 -1.13 -0.58
C LEU A 68 11.46 0.33 -0.99
N SER A 69 10.76 0.54 -2.10
CA SER A 69 10.43 1.88 -2.62
C SER A 69 9.44 2.64 -1.73
N ALA A 70 8.53 1.95 -1.05
CA ALA A 70 7.69 2.57 -0.02
C ALA A 70 8.44 2.90 1.28
N CYS A 71 9.51 2.17 1.59
CA CYS A 71 10.36 2.44 2.75
C CYS A 71 11.29 3.64 2.50
N THR A 72 11.78 3.82 1.26
CA THR A 72 12.66 4.94 0.90
C THR A 72 11.99 6.30 0.93
N ASP A 73 10.66 6.38 0.73
CA ASP A 73 9.94 7.66 0.82
C ASP A 73 9.72 8.15 2.26
N SER A 74 9.86 7.29 3.27
CA SER A 74 9.93 7.74 4.67
C SER A 74 11.28 8.35 5.05
N ALA A 75 12.29 8.26 4.18
CA ALA A 75 13.64 8.77 4.43
C ALA A 75 13.98 10.09 3.71
N GLN A 76 13.08 10.64 2.89
CA GLN A 76 13.34 11.86 2.12
C GLN A 76 12.66 13.15 2.65
N GLU A 77 12.11 13.12 3.87
CA GLU A 77 11.69 14.33 4.62
C GLU A 77 12.70 14.77 5.69
N LEU A 78 14.00 14.59 5.43
CA LEU A 78 15.06 15.24 6.21
C LEU A 78 16.10 15.86 5.28
N LEU A 79 15.68 16.86 4.50
CA LEU A 79 16.65 17.88 4.05
C LEU A 79 16.71 18.94 5.15
N PRO A 80 17.90 19.23 5.71
CA PRO A 80 18.04 20.30 6.69
C PRO A 80 17.72 21.64 6.02
N ASP A 81 17.05 22.53 6.76
CA ASP A 81 16.86 23.92 6.37
C ASP A 81 18.18 24.53 5.89
N VAL A 82 18.25 24.90 4.62
CA VAL A 82 19.34 25.74 4.09
C VAL A 82 18.71 27.07 3.67
N TYR A 83 18.80 28.00 4.63
CA TYR A 83 18.68 29.46 4.62
C TYR A 83 17.88 30.16 3.51
#